data_AF-A0A1Y1MHV9-F1
#
_entry.id   AF-A0A1Y1MHV9-F1
#
_cell.length_a   1.000
_cell.length_b   1.000
_cell.length_c   1.000
_cell.angle_alpha   90.00
_cell.angle_beta   90.00
_cell.angle_gamma   90.00
#
_symmetry.space_group_name_H-M   'P 1'
#
loop_
_entity.id
_entity.type
_entity.pdbx_description
1 polymer ?
#
loop_
_entity_poly.entity_id
_entity_poly.type
_entity_poly.pdbx_seq_one_letter_code
_entity_poly.pdbx_strand_id
1 'polypeptide(L)'
;MDEYKSLNFYDILCRLLPELKTCDAKSFSSDIVPTLKTVISISHTMLSGAYNYYQVVEMANLADVTKIGEDQRSISPDDICNIQYSSVRFTGLVCYLNLNFSTGDNWETERNLFKSFADGE
;
A
#
# COMPACT_ATOMS: atom_id res chain seq x y z
N MET A 1 -5.67 14.77 -0.04
CA MET A 1 -5.14 15.03 1.31
C MET A 1 -3.63 14.99 1.13
N ASP A 2 -2.99 16.13 0.90
CA ASP A 2 -1.58 16.16 0.45
C ASP A 2 -0.65 16.68 1.55
N GLU A 3 -1.22 17.21 2.62
CA GLU A 3 -0.52 17.69 3.81
C GLU A 3 -1.07 16.96 5.04
N TYR A 4 -0.33 15.99 5.55
CA TYR A 4 -0.50 15.50 6.92
C TYR A 4 0.73 15.94 7.71
N LYS A 5 0.54 16.77 8.74
CA LYS A 5 1.61 17.31 9.60
C LYS A 5 2.72 18.12 8.89
N SER A 6 2.44 18.85 7.80
CA SER A 6 3.38 19.69 7.03
C SER A 6 4.46 18.97 6.20
N LEU A 7 4.37 17.64 6.04
CA LEU A 7 5.29 16.90 5.17
C LEU A 7 4.71 16.78 3.76
N ASN A 8 5.40 17.39 2.79
CA ASN A 8 5.13 17.16 1.38
C ASN A 8 5.84 15.88 0.90
N PHE A 9 5.11 14.78 0.88
CA PHE A 9 5.63 13.48 0.46
C PHE A 9 6.13 13.49 -0.99
N TYR A 10 5.47 14.25 -1.87
CA TYR A 10 5.87 14.35 -3.27
C TYR A 10 7.23 15.05 -3.42
N ASP A 11 7.49 16.12 -2.65
CA ASP A 11 8.79 16.81 -2.68
C ASP A 11 9.92 15.90 -2.18
N ILE A 12 9.66 15.08 -1.15
CA ILE A 12 10.62 14.08 -0.66
C ILE A 12 10.91 13.05 -1.75
N LEU A 13 9.86 12.55 -2.41
CA LEU A 13 9.97 11.55 -3.48
C LEU A 13 10.73 12.12 -4.68
N CYS A 14 10.46 13.37 -5.06
CA CYS A 14 11.20 14.09 -6.09
C CYS A 14 12.67 14.35 -5.73
N ARG A 15 13.01 14.49 -4.45
CA ARG A 15 14.41 14.64 -4.01
C ARG A 15 15.18 13.33 -4.11
N LEU A 16 14.51 12.20 -3.89
CA LEU A 16 15.08 10.87 -4.07
C LEU A 16 15.13 10.46 -5.54
N LEU A 17 14.10 10.84 -6.30
CA LEU A 17 13.87 10.45 -7.70
C LEU A 17 13.61 11.70 -8.53
N PRO A 18 14.66 12.44 -8.92
CA PRO A 18 14.52 13.69 -9.68
C PRO A 18 13.84 13.47 -11.04
N GLU A 19 14.01 12.28 -11.62
CA GLU A 19 13.37 11.81 -12.86
C GLU A 19 11.84 11.99 -12.86
N LEU A 20 11.22 11.89 -11.69
CA LEU A 20 9.76 11.97 -11.55
C LEU A 20 9.20 13.34 -11.98
N LYS A 21 10.00 14.41 -11.88
CA LYS A 21 9.57 15.76 -12.30
C LYS A 21 9.53 15.92 -13.82
N THR A 22 10.31 15.14 -14.55
CA THR A 22 10.55 15.31 -15.99
C THR A 22 9.91 14.22 -16.84
N CYS A 23 9.64 13.05 -16.27
CA CYS A 23 9.07 11.92 -16.98
C CYS A 23 7.54 11.90 -16.91
N ASP A 24 6.93 11.31 -17.94
CA ASP A 24 5.51 10.96 -17.93
C ASP A 24 5.28 9.73 -17.05
N ALA A 25 4.10 9.66 -16.42
CA ALA A 25 3.71 8.53 -15.58
C ALA A 25 3.73 7.16 -16.29
N LYS A 26 3.70 7.14 -17.64
CA LYS A 26 3.77 5.93 -18.48
C LYS A 26 5.19 5.43 -18.74
N SER A 27 6.18 6.32 -18.72
CA SER A 27 7.57 6.03 -19.08
C SER A 27 8.53 6.19 -17.91
N PHE A 28 7.99 6.33 -16.69
CA PHE A 28 8.79 6.45 -15.49
C PHE A 28 9.68 5.21 -15.31
N SER A 29 10.99 5.46 -15.24
CA SER A 29 12.01 4.47 -14.91
C SER A 29 13.08 5.18 -14.08
N SER A 30 13.54 4.54 -13.01
CA SER A 30 14.62 5.08 -12.18
C SER A 30 15.74 4.07 -12.05
N ASP A 31 16.98 4.55 -12.17
CA ASP A 31 18.17 3.73 -11.97
C ASP A 31 18.37 3.34 -10.50
N ILE A 32 17.84 4.15 -9.56
CA ILE A 32 17.99 3.92 -8.11
C ILE A 32 17.01 2.84 -7.63
N VAL A 33 15.80 2.82 -8.19
CA VAL A 33 14.74 1.85 -7.85
C VAL A 33 14.15 1.28 -9.14
N PRO A 34 14.84 0.33 -9.80
CA PRO A 34 14.40 -0.23 -11.07
C PRO A 34 13.11 -1.06 -10.96
N THR A 35 12.73 -1.45 -9.74
CA THR A 35 11.48 -2.18 -9.46
C THR A 35 10.26 -1.26 -9.36
N LEU A 36 10.45 0.05 -9.16
CA LEU A 36 9.36 1.02 -9.04
C LEU A 36 8.89 1.43 -10.43
N LYS A 37 7.72 0.95 -10.84
CA LYS A 37 7.14 1.21 -12.18
C LYS A 37 6.13 2.35 -12.19
N THR A 38 5.35 2.46 -11.13
CA THR A 38 4.17 3.32 -11.11
C THR A 38 4.04 4.02 -9.77
N VAL A 39 3.89 5.34 -9.81
CA VAL A 39 3.55 6.16 -8.64
C VAL A 39 2.10 6.60 -8.80
N ILE A 40 1.29 6.36 -7.77
CA ILE A 40 -0.11 6.79 -7.72
C ILE A 40 -0.28 7.75 -6.55
N SER A 41 -0.81 8.93 -6.82
CA SER A 41 -1.13 9.93 -5.82
C SER A 41 -2.62 9.97 -5.53
N ILE A 42 -2.97 9.98 -4.24
CA ILE A 42 -4.34 10.13 -3.75
C ILE A 42 -4.56 11.59 -3.34
N SER A 43 -4.43 12.45 -4.35
CA SER A 43 -4.50 13.90 -4.24
C SER A 43 -5.58 14.46 -5.16
N HIS A 44 -6.04 15.68 -4.92
CA HIS A 44 -6.82 16.41 -5.93
C HIS A 44 -5.91 17.13 -6.93
N THR A 45 -4.61 17.25 -6.61
CA THR A 45 -3.59 17.84 -7.46
C THR A 45 -3.02 16.82 -8.42
N MET A 46 -2.84 17.22 -9.69
CA MET A 46 -2.09 16.43 -10.66
C MET A 46 -0.60 16.63 -10.42
N LEU A 47 0.13 15.53 -10.30
CA LEU A 47 1.56 15.51 -10.04
C LEU A 47 2.28 14.95 -11.28
N SER A 48 3.36 15.60 -11.69
CA SER A 48 4.20 15.12 -12.81
C SER A 48 4.80 13.74 -12.48
N GLY A 49 4.88 12.86 -13.48
CA GLY A 49 5.40 11.51 -13.30
C GLY A 49 4.55 10.57 -12.44
N ALA A 50 3.41 11.01 -11.92
CA ALA A 50 2.51 10.19 -11.11
C ALA A 50 1.09 10.15 -11.69
N TYR A 51 0.40 9.02 -11.51
CA TYR A 51 -1.02 8.92 -11.82
C TYR A 51 -1.85 9.47 -10.68
N ASN A 52 -2.97 10.10 -11.02
CA ASN A 52 -3.98 10.40 -10.04
C ASN A 52 -4.86 9.17 -9.79
N TYR A 53 -5.17 8.87 -8.52
CA TYR A 53 -6.04 7.76 -8.15
C TYR A 53 -7.36 7.74 -8.92
N TYR A 54 -8.02 8.88 -9.08
CA TYR A 54 -9.30 8.97 -9.79
C TYR A 54 -9.16 8.61 -11.28
N GLN A 55 -8.06 9.01 -11.92
CA GLN A 55 -7.77 8.62 -13.31
C GLN A 55 -7.54 7.12 -13.45
N VAL A 56 -6.87 6.49 -12.48
CA VAL A 56 -6.62 5.04 -12.49
C VAL A 56 -7.94 4.28 -12.35
N VAL A 57 -8.84 4.73 -11.49
CA VAL A 57 -10.16 4.13 -11.33
C VAL A 57 -10.99 4.25 -12.62
N GLU A 58 -10.94 5.39 -13.31
CA GLU A 58 -11.63 5.58 -14.59
C GLU A 58 -11.02 4.78 -15.76
N MET A 59 -9.73 4.44 -15.69
CA MET A 59 -9.06 3.61 -16.68
C MET A 59 -9.47 2.12 -16.61
N ALA A 60 -10.08 1.69 -15.51
CA ALA A 60 -10.49 0.30 -15.33
C ALA A 60 -11.64 -0.08 -16.28
N ASN A 61 -11.50 -1.21 -16.96
CA ASN A 61 -12.56 -1.75 -17.81
C ASN A 61 -13.19 -3.02 -17.20
N LEU A 62 -14.33 -3.44 -17.77
CA LEU A 62 -15.06 -4.61 -17.28
C LEU A 62 -14.26 -5.93 -17.38
N ALA A 63 -13.38 -6.05 -18.39
CA ALA A 63 -12.52 -7.23 -18.55
C ALA A 63 -11.44 -7.29 -17.46
N ASP A 64 -10.89 -6.15 -17.05
CA ASP A 64 -9.93 -6.06 -15.94
C ASP A 64 -10.58 -6.50 -14.62
N VAL A 65 -11.80 -6.03 -14.35
CA VAL A 65 -12.57 -6.43 -13.16
C VAL A 65 -12.85 -7.92 -13.16
N THR A 66 -13.21 -8.49 -14.32
CA THR A 66 -13.46 -9.93 -14.46
C THR A 66 -12.20 -10.72 -14.15
N LYS A 67 -11.05 -10.30 -14.70
CA LYS A 67 -9.76 -10.94 -14.46
C LYS A 67 -9.35 -10.88 -12.99
N ILE A 68 -9.56 -9.75 -12.31
CA ILE A 68 -9.32 -9.64 -10.85
C ILE A 68 -10.11 -10.70 -10.08
N GLY A 69 -11.39 -10.91 -10.44
CA GLY A 69 -12.23 -11.94 -9.82
C GLY A 69 -11.72 -13.37 -10.09
N GLU A 70 -11.09 -13.61 -11.24
CA GLU A 70 -10.45 -14.90 -11.54
C GLU A 70 -9.20 -15.10 -10.70
N ASP A 71 -8.33 -14.08 -10.65
CA ASP A 71 -7.07 -14.10 -9.90
C ASP A 71 -7.31 -14.23 -8.39
N GLN A 72 -8.38 -13.61 -7.85
CA GLN A 72 -8.78 -13.73 -6.45
C GLN A 72 -9.01 -15.18 -6.01
N ARG A 73 -9.45 -16.07 -6.92
CA ARG A 73 -9.64 -17.50 -6.60
C ARG A 73 -8.33 -18.26 -6.43
N SER A 74 -7.21 -17.70 -6.88
CA SER A 74 -5.88 -18.31 -6.77
C SER A 74 -5.12 -17.91 -5.50
N ILE A 75 -5.60 -16.89 -4.78
CA ILE A 75 -4.95 -16.38 -3.56
C ILE A 75 -5.35 -17.28 -2.39
N SER A 76 -4.36 -17.86 -1.71
CA SER A 76 -4.57 -18.67 -0.51
C SER A 76 -4.79 -17.78 0.71
N PRO A 77 -5.62 -18.19 1.70
CA PRO A 77 -5.69 -17.53 3.01
C PRO A 77 -4.35 -17.48 3.75
N ASP A 78 -3.46 -18.43 3.47
CA ASP A 78 -2.11 -18.48 4.05
C ASP A 78 -1.11 -17.54 3.34
N ASP A 79 -1.50 -16.93 2.22
CA ASP A 79 -0.62 -16.02 1.47
C ASP A 79 -0.48 -14.69 2.19
N ILE A 80 0.78 -14.27 2.35
CA ILE A 80 1.13 -13.03 3.04
C ILE A 80 0.77 -11.83 2.15
N CYS A 81 -0.32 -11.15 2.49
CA CYS A 81 -0.83 -10.02 1.71
C CYS A 81 -0.58 -8.64 2.34
N ASN A 82 -0.26 -8.57 3.64
CA ASN A 82 0.01 -7.32 4.35
C ASN A 82 1.24 -7.46 5.25
N ILE A 83 2.05 -6.41 5.25
CA ILE A 83 3.20 -6.28 6.13
C ILE A 83 2.98 -4.99 6.92
N GLN A 84 2.73 -5.11 8.21
CA GLN A 84 2.57 -3.95 9.08
C GLN A 84 3.69 -3.91 10.11
N TYR A 85 4.34 -2.74 10.18
CA TYR A 85 5.35 -2.45 11.18
C TYR A 85 4.70 -1.73 12.36
N SER A 86 4.85 -2.27 13.57
CA SER A 86 4.52 -1.56 14.80
C SER A 86 5.79 -1.40 15.65
N SER A 87 6.05 -0.18 16.11
CA SER A 87 7.11 0.08 17.07
C SER A 87 6.57 -0.16 18.47
N VAL A 88 6.89 -1.30 19.09
CA VAL A 88 6.65 -1.50 20.52
C VAL A 88 7.77 -0.86 21.33
N ARG A 89 7.41 -0.26 22.47
CA ARG A 89 8.32 0.55 23.30
C ARG A 89 9.37 -0.26 24.08
N PHE A 90 9.41 -1.58 23.90
CA PHE A 90 10.40 -2.48 24.48
C PHE A 90 11.20 -3.13 23.35
N THR A 91 12.39 -2.59 23.09
CA THR A 91 13.57 -3.24 22.48
C THR A 91 13.31 -4.42 21.52
N GLY A 92 12.53 -4.19 20.47
CA GLY A 92 12.32 -5.17 19.41
C GLY A 92 11.42 -4.61 18.32
N LEU A 93 11.89 -4.61 17.08
CA LEU A 93 11.03 -4.40 15.91
C LEU A 93 10.18 -5.67 15.76
N VAL A 94 8.87 -5.58 15.92
CA VAL A 94 7.98 -6.73 15.73
C VAL A 94 7.23 -6.53 14.41
N CYS A 95 7.49 -7.41 13.46
CA CYS A 95 6.76 -7.48 12.20
C CYS A 95 5.59 -8.44 12.40
N TYR A 96 4.36 -7.93 12.36
CA TYR A 96 3.18 -8.80 12.32
C TYR A 96 2.82 -9.09 10.87
N LEU A 97 2.68 -10.38 10.57
CA LEU A 97 2.41 -10.92 9.25
C LEU A 97 1.11 -11.71 9.34
N ASN A 98 -0.03 -11.06 9.19
CA ASN A 98 -1.32 -11.76 9.16
C ASN A 98 -2.40 -10.90 8.49
N LEU A 99 -3.06 -11.46 7.47
CA LEU A 99 -4.39 -11.05 7.05
C LEU A 99 -5.27 -12.30 7.00
N ASN A 100 -5.86 -12.66 8.14
CA ASN A 100 -7.07 -13.47 8.12
C ASN A 100 -8.25 -12.50 8.10
N PHE A 101 -8.69 -12.09 6.91
CA PHE A 101 -10.02 -11.49 6.79
C PHE A 101 -11.04 -12.63 6.76
N SER A 102 -11.35 -13.17 7.94
CA SER A 102 -12.53 -14.01 8.10
C SER A 102 -13.76 -13.11 8.02
N THR A 103 -14.53 -13.26 6.94
CA THR A 103 -15.88 -12.69 6.87
C THR A 103 -16.74 -13.36 7.93
N GLY A 104 -16.90 -12.73 9.10
CA GLY A 104 -17.90 -13.15 10.09
C GLY A 104 -17.51 -12.88 11.55
N ASP A 105 -18.15 -11.87 12.14
CA ASP A 105 -18.57 -11.74 13.54
C ASP A 105 -17.60 -11.95 14.72
N ASN A 106 -16.32 -12.27 14.52
CA ASN A 106 -15.45 -12.66 15.63
C ASN A 106 -14.22 -11.76 15.87
N TRP A 107 -14.25 -10.52 15.35
CA TRP A 107 -13.16 -9.54 15.51
C TRP A 107 -12.82 -9.25 16.99
N GLU A 108 -13.82 -9.34 17.87
CA GLU A 108 -13.66 -9.19 19.33
C GLU A 108 -12.75 -10.29 19.92
N THR A 109 -12.91 -11.52 19.42
CA THR A 109 -12.18 -12.71 19.88
C THR A 109 -10.75 -12.73 19.34
N GLU A 110 -10.56 -12.36 18.07
CA GLU A 110 -9.22 -12.20 17.48
C GLU A 110 -8.44 -11.07 18.17
N ARG A 111 -9.10 -9.94 18.48
CA ARG A 111 -8.48 -8.85 19.25
C ARG A 111 -8.04 -9.31 20.64
N ASN A 112 -8.84 -10.13 21.32
CA ASN A 112 -8.50 -10.63 22.65
C ASN A 112 -7.38 -11.68 22.60
N LEU A 113 -7.33 -12.53 21.58
CA LEU A 113 -6.21 -13.45 21.34
C LEU A 113 -4.90 -12.67 21.10
N PHE A 114 -4.93 -11.63 20.27
CA PHE A 114 -3.75 -10.77 20.04
C PHE A 114 -3.30 -10.03 21.32
N LYS A 115 -4.24 -9.57 22.15
CA LYS A 115 -3.91 -8.97 23.46
C LYS A 115 -3.27 -9.98 24.40
N SER A 116 -3.82 -11.19 24.51
CA SER A 116 -3.24 -12.25 25.34
C SER A 116 -1.82 -12.64 24.89
N PHE A 117 -1.57 -12.71 23.59
CA PHE A 117 -0.22 -12.95 23.03
C PHE A 117 0.75 -11.79 23.29
N ALA A 118 0.26 -10.54 23.31
CA ALA A 118 1.09 -9.36 23.57
C ALA A 118 1.39 -9.16 25.07
N ASP A 119 0.49 -9.61 25.94
CA ASP A 119 0.60 -9.47 27.41
C ASP A 119 1.37 -10.63 28.08
N GLY A 120 1.68 -11.71 27.34
CA GLY A 120 2.65 -12.73 27.75
C GLY A 120 2.21 -13.62 28.92
N GLU A 121 1.10 -14.34 28.76
CA GLU A 121 0.84 -15.62 29.45
C GLU A 121 1.05 -16.81 28.50
#